data_AF-A0A9D7URA0-F1
#
_entry.id   AF-A0A9D7URA0-F1
#
_cell.length_a   1.000
_cell.length_b   1.000
_cell.length_c   1.000
_cell.angle_alpha   90.00
_cell.angle_beta   90.00
_cell.angle_gamma   90.00
#
_symmetry.space_group_name_H-M   'P 1'
#
loop_
_entity.id
_entity.type
_entity.pdbx_description
1 polymer ?
#
loop_
_entity_poly.entity_id
_entity_poly.type
_entity_poly.pdbx_seq_one_letter_code
_entity_poly.pdbx_strand_id
1 'polypeptide(L)'
;MAAVAATPNPAFKSGSWEVVRKLTGGPRKQAPMTDTYCITEAQLKADPAAPLKTKPKPRDGQKGPQCTMGAANMADGKTSLTSTCKGPMGSMKANMSGTYTATSFSMSGKMKMGFMSASMSATGRHMGPC
;
A
#
# COMPACT_ATOMS: atom_id res chain seq x y z
N MET A 1 30.02 -20.98 -15.98
CA MET A 1 28.93 -19.99 -16.17
C MET A 1 27.96 -20.18 -15.02
N ALA A 2 27.88 -19.24 -14.08
CA ALA A 2 26.97 -19.33 -12.94
C ALA A 2 25.54 -19.06 -13.43
N ALA A 3 24.63 -20.01 -13.19
CA ALA A 3 23.21 -19.80 -13.42
C ALA A 3 22.74 -18.66 -12.51
N VAL A 4 22.35 -17.54 -13.11
CA VAL A 4 21.64 -16.49 -12.40
C VAL A 4 20.28 -17.09 -12.05
N ALA A 5 20.15 -17.64 -10.84
CA ALA A 5 18.87 -18.04 -10.31
C ALA A 5 17.99 -16.80 -10.35
N ALA A 6 17.01 -16.77 -11.25
CA ALA A 6 15.96 -15.77 -11.23
C ALA A 6 15.34 -15.87 -9.84
N THR A 7 15.66 -14.90 -8.98
CA THR A 7 15.15 -14.88 -7.61
C THR A 7 13.64 -14.94 -7.74
N PRO A 8 12.96 -16.00 -7.24
CA PRO A 8 11.52 -16.10 -7.39
C PRO A 8 10.92 -14.85 -6.80
N ASN A 9 10.27 -14.06 -7.65
CA ASN A 9 9.64 -12.82 -7.22
C ASN A 9 8.59 -13.23 -6.18
N PRO A 10 8.71 -12.85 -4.90
CA PRO A 10 7.96 -13.51 -3.84
C PRO A 10 6.48 -13.14 -3.96
N ALA A 11 5.68 -13.97 -4.62
CA ALA A 11 4.26 -13.72 -4.78
C ALA A 11 3.59 -13.66 -3.40
N PHE A 12 2.73 -12.67 -3.19
CA PHE A 12 1.97 -12.58 -1.94
C PHE A 12 1.12 -13.84 -1.72
N LYS A 13 0.96 -14.23 -0.45
CA LYS A 13 0.04 -15.31 -0.06
C LYS A 13 -1.40 -14.82 0.02
N SER A 14 -2.34 -15.67 -0.39
CA SER A 14 -3.76 -15.47 -0.08
C SER A 14 -4.01 -15.64 1.42
N GLY A 15 -5.08 -15.05 1.93
CA GLY A 15 -5.51 -15.11 3.31
C GLY A 15 -5.77 -13.74 3.92
N SER A 16 -5.81 -13.71 5.24
CA SER A 16 -6.01 -12.50 6.04
C SER A 16 -4.73 -11.66 6.07
N TRP A 17 -4.87 -10.38 5.75
CA TRP A 17 -3.80 -9.38 5.76
C TRP A 17 -4.16 -8.24 6.70
N GLU A 18 -3.31 -8.00 7.69
CA GLU A 18 -3.38 -6.80 8.50
C GLU A 18 -2.51 -5.72 7.87
N VAL A 19 -3.06 -4.53 7.69
CA VAL A 19 -2.39 -3.38 7.08
C VAL A 19 -2.45 -2.20 8.04
N VAL A 20 -1.27 -1.77 8.49
CA VAL A 20 -1.08 -0.60 9.36
C VAL A 20 -0.61 0.57 8.52
N ARG A 21 -1.30 1.70 8.59
CA ARG A 21 -0.97 2.93 7.88
C ARG A 21 -0.71 4.04 8.89
N LYS A 22 0.35 4.80 8.67
CA LYS A 22 0.71 5.94 9.51
C LYS A 22 0.99 7.15 8.63
N LEU A 23 0.41 8.29 9.01
CA LEU A 23 0.67 9.58 8.40
C LEU A 23 1.47 10.46 9.37
N THR A 24 2.59 11.00 8.93
CA THR A 24 3.50 11.84 9.72
C THR A 24 3.73 13.16 9.00
N GLY A 25 3.81 14.28 9.72
CA GLY A 25 4.12 15.59 9.13
C GLY A 25 2.94 16.34 8.49
N GLY A 26 1.70 15.90 8.72
CA GLY A 26 0.50 16.69 8.39
C GLY A 26 0.11 17.67 9.51
N PRO A 27 -0.86 18.58 9.26
CA PRO A 27 -1.32 19.57 10.25
C PRO A 27 -2.00 18.95 11.48
N ARG A 28 -2.31 17.66 11.42
CA ARG A 28 -2.82 16.88 12.55
C ARG A 28 -1.99 15.61 12.71
N LYS A 29 -1.55 15.32 13.94
CA LYS A 29 -1.04 13.98 14.29
C LYS A 29 -2.20 13.00 14.19
N GLN A 30 -2.15 12.08 13.23
CA GLN A 30 -3.11 10.99 13.13
C GLN A 30 -2.54 9.75 13.78
N ALA A 31 -3.37 9.06 14.56
CA ALA A 31 -3.03 7.72 15.05
C ALA A 31 -2.86 6.77 13.85
N PRO A 32 -1.97 5.77 13.95
CA PRO A 32 -1.91 4.69 12.97
C PRO A 32 -3.29 4.05 12.80
N MET A 33 -3.66 3.79 11.55
CA MET A 33 -4.87 3.06 11.20
C MET A 33 -4.49 1.63 10.88
N THR A 34 -5.13 0.67 11.54
CA THR A 34 -4.96 -0.75 11.29
C THR A 34 -6.23 -1.30 10.68
N ASP A 35 -6.13 -1.92 9.51
CA ASP A 35 -7.23 -2.51 8.79
C ASP A 35 -6.89 -3.96 8.43
N THR A 36 -7.87 -4.87 8.55
CA THR A 36 -7.72 -6.26 8.13
C THR A 36 -8.52 -6.53 6.86
N TYR A 37 -7.92 -7.21 5.90
CA TYR A 37 -8.51 -7.58 4.61
C TYR A 37 -8.32 -9.06 4.33
N CYS A 38 -9.35 -9.73 3.83
CA CYS A 38 -9.21 -11.05 3.24
C CYS A 38 -8.84 -10.91 1.76
N ILE A 39 -7.71 -11.48 1.35
CA ILE A 39 -7.25 -11.53 -0.03
C ILE A 39 -7.35 -12.97 -0.54
N THR A 40 -8.20 -13.21 -1.53
CA THR A 40 -8.36 -14.56 -2.10
C THR A 40 -7.31 -14.87 -3.15
N GLU A 41 -7.11 -16.16 -3.44
CA GLU A 41 -6.17 -16.58 -4.48
C GLU A 41 -6.60 -16.11 -5.87
N ALA A 42 -7.91 -16.04 -6.14
CA ALA A 42 -8.45 -15.46 -7.37
C ALA A 42 -8.11 -13.97 -7.52
N GLN A 43 -8.14 -13.21 -6.41
CA GLN A 43 -7.74 -11.80 -6.42
C GLN A 43 -6.24 -11.64 -6.71
N LEU A 44 -5.39 -12.53 -6.18
CA LEU A 44 -3.95 -12.51 -6.48
C LEU A 44 -3.64 -12.93 -7.91
N LYS A 45 -4.41 -13.86 -8.49
CA LYS A 45 -4.31 -14.24 -9.90
C LYS A 45 -4.71 -13.09 -10.82
N ALA A 46 -5.74 -12.35 -10.47
CA ALA A 46 -6.18 -11.17 -11.22
C ALA A 46 -5.24 -9.96 -11.03
N ASP A 47 -4.73 -9.77 -9.81
CA ASP A 47 -3.84 -8.67 -9.43
C ASP A 47 -2.82 -9.13 -8.38
N PRO A 48 -1.59 -9.49 -8.80
CA PRO A 48 -0.53 -9.91 -7.89
C PRO A 48 -0.15 -8.86 -6.84
N ALA A 49 -0.56 -7.60 -7.02
CA ALA A 49 -0.33 -6.51 -6.08
C ALA A 49 -1.54 -6.20 -5.19
N ALA A 50 -2.59 -7.04 -5.19
CA ALA A 50 -3.82 -6.80 -4.44
C ALA A 50 -3.61 -6.42 -2.95
N PRO A 51 -2.69 -7.05 -2.18
CA PRO A 51 -2.44 -6.67 -0.79
C PRO A 51 -1.93 -5.23 -0.63
N LEU A 52 -1.17 -4.72 -1.61
CA LEU A 52 -0.66 -3.35 -1.62
C LEU A 52 -1.75 -2.33 -1.98
N LYS A 53 -2.77 -2.76 -2.72
CA LYS A 53 -3.84 -1.91 -3.23
C LYS A 53 -5.06 -1.83 -2.31
N THR A 54 -4.94 -2.30 -1.06
CA THR A 54 -5.99 -2.20 -0.05
C THR A 54 -6.30 -0.73 0.23
N LYS A 55 -7.58 -0.34 0.22
CA LYS A 55 -8.03 1.03 0.53
C LYS A 55 -8.44 1.12 1.99
N PRO A 56 -8.01 2.16 2.74
CA PRO A 56 -8.44 2.32 4.13
C PRO A 56 -9.96 2.36 4.20
N LYS A 57 -10.54 1.73 5.23
CA LYS A 57 -12.00 1.82 5.42
C LYS A 57 -12.37 3.28 5.71
N PRO A 58 -13.44 3.81 5.10
CA PRO A 58 -13.91 5.14 5.44
C PRO A 58 -14.27 5.15 6.93
N ARG A 59 -13.70 6.08 7.68
CA ARG A 59 -14.05 6.32 9.08
C ARG A 59 -15.40 7.04 9.09
N ASP A 60 -16.35 6.59 9.90
CA ASP A 60 -17.71 7.12 9.96
C ASP A 60 -17.76 8.66 9.83
N GLY A 61 -18.54 9.14 8.87
CA GLY A 61 -18.77 10.57 8.62
C GLY A 61 -17.66 11.33 7.87
N GLN A 62 -16.49 10.74 7.58
CA GLN A 62 -15.43 11.41 6.81
C GLN A 62 -15.42 10.96 5.34
N LYS A 63 -15.79 11.88 4.44
CA LYS A 63 -15.44 11.79 3.02
C LYS A 63 -13.94 12.01 2.88
N GLY A 64 -13.15 10.96 3.09
CA GLY A 64 -11.72 10.98 2.77
C GLY A 64 -11.49 11.32 1.29
N PRO A 65 -10.31 11.83 0.92
CA PRO A 65 -10.00 12.10 -0.48
C PRO A 65 -10.16 10.82 -1.31
N GLN A 66 -10.76 10.93 -2.49
CA GLN A 66 -10.94 9.78 -3.37
C GLN A 66 -9.59 9.44 -3.99
N CYS A 67 -8.91 8.45 -3.39
CA CYS A 67 -7.63 7.95 -3.86
C CYS A 67 -7.83 6.79 -4.84
N THR A 68 -7.42 7.02 -6.09
CA THR A 68 -7.27 5.97 -7.10
C THR A 68 -5.86 5.44 -7.00
N MET A 69 -5.73 4.14 -6.73
CA MET A 69 -4.44 3.47 -6.77
C MET A 69 -4.10 3.17 -8.23
N GLY A 70 -2.93 3.63 -8.66
CA GLY A 70 -2.40 3.40 -9.99
C GLY A 70 -1.67 2.06 -10.08
N ALA A 71 -0.81 1.95 -11.10
CA ALA A 71 0.04 0.78 -11.28
C ALA A 71 0.94 0.56 -10.06
N ALA A 72 1.03 -0.70 -9.64
CA ALA A 72 1.99 -1.16 -8.66
C ALA A 72 3.07 -1.94 -9.42
N ASN A 73 4.34 -1.58 -9.26
CA ASN A 73 5.45 -2.34 -9.82
C ASN A 73 6.08 -3.16 -8.71
N MET A 74 6.24 -4.46 -8.94
CA MET A 74 6.78 -5.42 -7.98
C MET A 74 7.88 -6.25 -8.65
N ALA A 75 9.12 -6.06 -8.21
CA ALA A 75 10.27 -6.81 -8.73
C ALA A 75 11.35 -6.94 -7.66
N ASP A 76 11.96 -8.13 -7.55
CA ASP A 76 13.11 -8.42 -6.69
C ASP A 76 12.89 -8.01 -5.23
N GLY A 77 11.68 -8.26 -4.70
CA GLY A 77 11.31 -7.90 -3.33
C GLY A 77 11.16 -6.39 -3.09
N LYS A 78 11.16 -5.57 -4.15
CA LYS A 78 10.89 -4.13 -4.12
C LYS A 78 9.55 -3.81 -4.75
N THR A 79 8.83 -2.88 -4.14
CA THR A 79 7.54 -2.42 -4.65
C THR A 79 7.50 -0.90 -4.78
N SER A 80 6.79 -0.43 -5.79
CA SER A 80 6.40 0.97 -5.93
C SER A 80 4.92 1.06 -6.29
N LEU A 81 4.23 2.00 -5.67
CA LEU A 81 2.81 2.26 -5.86
C LEU A 81 2.60 3.75 -6.02
N THR A 82 2.04 4.16 -7.15
CA THR A 82 1.56 5.52 -7.33
C THR A 82 0.07 5.57 -7.06
N SER A 83 -0.38 6.50 -6.24
CA SER A 83 -1.80 6.77 -6.00
C SER A 83 -2.12 8.23 -6.32
N THR A 84 -3.25 8.46 -6.96
CA THR A 84 -3.76 9.80 -7.26
C THR A 84 -5.01 10.04 -6.42
N CYS A 85 -4.93 10.98 -5.49
CA CYS A 85 -6.02 11.38 -4.61
C CYS A 85 -6.65 12.67 -5.11
N LYS A 86 -7.93 12.65 -5.43
CA LYS A 86 -8.71 13.86 -5.72
C LYS A 86 -9.32 14.39 -4.43
N GLY A 87 -9.04 15.65 -4.12
CA GLY A 87 -9.59 16.38 -2.98
C GLY A 87 -10.11 17.76 -3.36
N PRO A 88 -10.73 18.48 -2.41
CA PRO A 88 -11.29 19.82 -2.66
C PRO A 88 -10.22 20.87 -3.05
N MET A 89 -8.95 20.64 -2.71
CA MET A 89 -7.83 21.50 -3.10
C MET A 89 -7.11 21.05 -4.39
N GLY A 90 -7.66 20.09 -5.14
CA GLY A 90 -7.10 19.59 -6.40
C GLY A 90 -6.66 18.13 -6.37
N SER A 91 -5.87 17.72 -7.36
CA SER A 91 -5.35 16.35 -7.50
C SER A 91 -3.97 16.24 -6.84
N MET A 92 -3.83 15.30 -5.92
CA MET A 92 -2.56 14.93 -5.30
C MET A 92 -2.04 13.62 -5.87
N LYS A 93 -0.74 13.56 -6.14
CA LYS A 93 -0.05 12.29 -6.39
C LYS A 93 0.75 11.88 -5.15
N ALA A 94 0.55 10.65 -4.72
CA ALA A 94 1.33 9.99 -3.69
C ALA A 94 2.16 8.90 -4.37
N ASN A 95 3.49 8.96 -4.21
CA ASN A 95 4.37 7.88 -4.62
C ASN A 95 4.85 7.18 -3.37
N MET A 96 4.52 5.90 -3.27
CA MET A 96 4.99 5.00 -2.22
C MET A 96 5.96 4.02 -2.83
N SER A 97 7.02 3.71 -2.09
CA SER A 97 8.00 2.70 -2.46
C SER A 97 8.45 1.96 -1.22
N GLY A 98 8.88 0.72 -1.39
CA GLY A 98 9.49 -0.03 -0.32
C GLY A 98 9.77 -1.46 -0.71
N THR A 99 9.63 -2.37 0.24
CA THR A 99 9.97 -3.78 0.08
C THR A 99 8.78 -4.67 0.39
N TYR A 100 8.80 -5.87 -0.18
CA TYR A 100 7.79 -6.87 0.08
C TYR A 100 8.39 -8.28 0.05
N THR A 101 7.72 -9.17 0.76
CA THR A 101 7.93 -10.61 0.78
C THR A 101 6.59 -11.29 0.54
N ALA A 102 6.57 -12.62 0.50
CA ALA A 102 5.34 -13.38 0.32
C ALA A 102 4.31 -13.15 1.45
N THR A 103 4.77 -12.73 2.64
CA THR A 103 3.93 -12.61 3.86
C THR A 103 3.98 -11.23 4.51
N SER A 104 4.74 -10.28 3.97
CA SER A 104 4.83 -8.94 4.52
C SER A 104 5.15 -7.90 3.46
N PHE A 105 4.78 -6.65 3.71
CA PHE A 105 5.27 -5.52 2.93
C PHE A 105 5.49 -4.30 3.82
N SER A 106 6.39 -3.43 3.40
CA SER A 106 6.62 -2.13 4.02
C SER A 106 6.83 -1.12 2.91
N MET A 107 5.98 -0.10 2.89
CA MET A 107 6.03 0.99 1.93
C MET A 107 6.06 2.31 2.67
N SER A 108 6.82 3.26 2.14
CA SER A 108 6.75 4.64 2.59
C SER A 108 6.77 5.57 1.39
N GLY A 109 6.16 6.74 1.55
CA GLY A 109 6.01 7.70 0.49
C GLY A 109 5.86 9.09 1.06
N LYS A 110 6.21 10.09 0.24
CA LYS A 110 5.92 11.49 0.54
C LYS A 110 4.73 11.93 -0.31
N MET A 111 3.77 12.54 0.35
CA MET A 111 2.62 13.21 -0.23
C MET A 111 2.89 14.70 -0.20
N LYS A 112 3.02 15.32 -1.37
CA LYS A 112 3.13 16.78 -1.48
C LYS A 112 1.74 17.36 -1.75
N MET A 113 1.33 18.30 -0.91
CA MET A 113 0.09 19.07 -1.04
C MET A 113 0.48 20.56 -1.09
N GLY A 114 0.78 21.06 -2.29
CA GLY A 114 1.31 22.42 -2.46
C GLY A 114 2.62 22.61 -1.67
N PHE A 115 2.63 23.56 -0.73
CA PHE A 115 3.78 23.88 0.12
C PHE A 115 3.94 22.94 1.33
N MET A 116 2.96 22.05 1.59
CA MET A 116 3.00 21.09 2.69
C MET A 116 3.47 19.71 2.21
N SER A 117 4.31 19.04 3.00
CA SER A 117 4.70 17.66 2.77
C SER A 117 4.30 16.78 3.95
N ALA A 118 3.54 15.72 3.68
CA ALA A 118 3.29 14.65 4.63
C ALA A 118 4.03 13.39 4.19
N SER A 119 4.48 12.59 5.15
CA SER A 119 5.04 11.27 4.92
C SER A 119 4.00 10.23 5.30
N MET A 120 3.70 9.31 4.39
CA MET A 120 2.81 8.17 4.63
C MET A 120 3.65 6.89 4.65
N SER A 121 3.46 6.04 5.64
CA SER A 121 4.00 4.69 5.67
C SER A 121 2.86 3.68 5.79
N ALA A 122 2.97 2.57 5.07
CA ALA A 122 2.04 1.46 5.13
C ALA A 122 2.84 0.15 5.27
N THR A 123 2.53 -0.61 6.31
CA THR A 123 3.10 -1.94 6.53
C THR A 123 1.98 -2.96 6.52
N GLY A 124 2.16 -4.07 5.82
CA GLY A 124 1.21 -5.17 5.81
C GLY A 124 1.84 -6.48 6.24
N ARG A 125 1.05 -7.32 6.90
CA ARG A 125 1.45 -8.64 7.35
C ARG A 125 0.34 -9.66 7.10
N HIS A 126 0.72 -10.83 6.60
CA HIS A 126 -0.16 -11.99 6.49
C HIS A 126 -0.40 -12.58 7.89
N MET A 127 -1.67 -12.73 8.24
CA MET A 127 -2.14 -13.17 9.56
C MET A 127 -2.56 -14.64 9.56
N GLY A 128 -2.76 -15.25 8.39
CA GLY A 128 -3.25 -16.62 8.28
C GLY A 128 -4.30 -16.75 7.18
N PRO A 129 -5.06 -17.85 7.16
CA PRO A 129 -6.23 -17.96 6.29
C PRO A 129 -7.27 -16.88 6.61
N CYS A 130 -8.15 -16.59 5.65
CA CYS A 130 -9.44 -16.00 5.97
C CYS A 130 -10.33 -17.09 6.59
#